data_AF-S4PL17-F1
#
_entry.id   AF-S4PL17-F1
#
_cell.length_a   1.000
_cell.length_b   1.000
_cell.length_c   1.000
_cell.angle_alpha   90.00
_cell.angle_beta   90.00
_cell.angle_gamma   90.00
#
_symmetry.space_group_name_H-M   'P 1'
#
loop_
_entity.id
_entity.type
_entity.pdbx_description
1 polymer ?
#
loop_
_entity_poly.entity_id
_entity_poly.type
_entity_poly.pdbx_seq_one_letter_code
_entity_poly.pdbx_strand_id
1 'polypeptide(L)'
;MYVRKYCNTKKKIMFFGMNPGPWGMSQTGVPFGEISSVRDWLGIDGPVNRPPQEIRERPVDGFNCKRTEVSGKRFWGLFKTLCGTPDKF
;
A
#
# COMPACT_ATOMS: atom_id res chain seq x y z
N MET A 1 -2.19 -4.10 -10.00
CA MET A 1 -3.41 -4.71 -9.42
C MET A 1 -4.31 -3.65 -8.78
N TYR A 2 -3.79 -2.78 -7.90
CA TYR A 2 -4.54 -1.69 -7.25
C TYR A 2 -5.38 -0.81 -8.17
N VAL A 3 -4.76 -0.16 -9.17
CA VAL A 3 -5.48 0.77 -10.07
C VAL A 3 -6.62 0.07 -10.82
N ARG A 4 -6.39 -1.14 -11.33
CA ARG A 4 -7.43 -1.91 -12.03
C ARG A 4 -8.59 -2.29 -11.11
N LYS A 5 -8.31 -2.58 -9.83
CA LYS A 5 -9.31 -2.96 -8.83
C LYS A 5 -10.15 -1.77 -8.37
N TYR A 6 -9.52 -0.63 -8.04
CA TYR A 6 -10.17 0.47 -7.34
C TYR A 6 -10.42 1.74 -8.17
N CYS A 7 -9.79 1.86 -9.35
CA CYS A 7 -9.93 3.03 -10.23
C CYS A 7 -10.71 2.70 -11.52
N ASN A 8 -11.86 2.05 -11.37
CA ASN A 8 -12.76 1.64 -12.45
C ASN A 8 -13.89 2.67 -12.75
N THR A 9 -13.95 3.75 -11.97
CA THR A 9 -14.95 4.83 -12.11
C THR A 9 -14.31 6.19 -11.85
N LYS A 10 -14.99 7.27 -12.27
CA LYS A 10 -14.57 8.64 -11.91
C LYS A 10 -14.69 8.86 -10.40
N LYS A 11 -13.66 9.44 -9.80
CA LYS A 11 -13.60 9.75 -8.35
C LYS A 11 -13.76 11.25 -8.13
N LYS A 12 -14.47 11.62 -7.06
CA LYS A 12 -14.69 13.04 -6.68
C LYS A 12 -13.53 13.62 -5.86
N ILE A 13 -12.81 12.76 -5.15
CA ILE A 13 -11.77 13.12 -4.19
C ILE A 13 -10.51 12.37 -4.58
N MET A 14 -9.36 13.05 -4.52
CA MET A 14 -8.03 12.46 -4.68
C MET A 14 -7.21 12.77 -3.43
N PHE A 15 -6.76 11.72 -2.74
CA PHE A 15 -5.77 11.85 -1.67
C PHE A 15 -4.38 11.81 -2.28
N PHE A 16 -3.52 12.76 -1.91
CA PHE A 16 -2.18 12.90 -2.47
C PHE A 16 -1.12 12.83 -1.36
N GLY A 17 -0.23 11.84 -1.44
CA GLY A 17 0.98 11.77 -0.63
C GLY A 17 2.16 12.42 -1.35
N MET A 18 3.32 12.53 -0.68
CA MET A 18 4.52 13.09 -1.30
C MET A 18 5.25 12.06 -2.19
N ASN A 19 5.63 10.93 -1.61
CA ASN A 19 6.42 9.88 -2.28
C ASN A 19 6.36 8.56 -1.47
N PRO A 20 6.81 7.44 -2.05
CA PRO A 20 6.86 6.15 -1.36
C PRO A 20 7.72 6.19 -0.09
N GLY A 21 7.18 5.64 1.01
CA GLY A 21 7.96 5.28 2.18
C GLY A 21 8.62 3.91 2.01
N PRO A 22 9.77 3.66 2.68
CA PRO A 22 10.59 2.48 2.45
C PRO A 22 9.93 1.15 2.86
N TRP A 23 8.93 1.19 3.75
CA TRP A 23 8.29 0.00 4.33
C TRP A 23 6.82 -0.15 3.94
N GLY A 24 6.32 0.74 3.07
CA GLY A 24 4.96 0.71 2.55
C GLY A 24 4.97 0.60 1.04
N MET A 25 4.76 1.72 0.35
CA MET A 25 4.64 1.73 -1.11
C MET A 25 5.89 1.18 -1.84
N SER A 26 7.09 1.38 -1.30
CA SER A 26 8.30 0.78 -1.89
C SER A 26 8.35 -0.75 -1.80
N GLN A 27 7.52 -1.35 -0.94
CA GLN A 27 7.41 -2.80 -0.78
C GLN A 27 6.19 -3.35 -1.55
N THR A 28 5.08 -2.62 -1.61
CA THR A 28 3.79 -3.14 -2.12
C THR A 28 3.37 -2.57 -3.47
N GLY A 29 3.94 -1.44 -3.89
CA GLY A 29 3.47 -0.66 -5.04
C GLY A 29 2.12 0.03 -4.84
N VAL A 30 1.54 0.01 -3.64
CA VAL A 30 0.28 0.68 -3.30
C VAL A 30 0.57 1.96 -2.52
N PRO A 31 -0.07 3.11 -2.83
CA PRO A 31 0.09 4.34 -2.04
C PRO A 31 -0.24 4.12 -0.57
N PHE A 32 0.58 4.68 0.34
CA PHE A 32 0.46 4.45 1.79
C PHE A 32 0.42 2.95 2.15
N GLY A 33 1.05 2.10 1.34
CA GLY A 33 0.78 0.67 1.28
C GLY A 33 1.47 -0.14 2.36
N GLU A 34 1.08 0.03 3.63
CA GLU A 34 1.47 -0.87 4.71
C GLU A 34 0.98 -2.30 4.43
N ILE A 35 1.87 -3.27 4.63
CA ILE A 35 1.72 -4.66 4.17
C ILE A 35 0.39 -5.28 4.57
N SER A 36 0.02 -5.22 5.85
CA SER A 36 -1.20 -5.85 6.37
C SER A 36 -2.45 -5.16 5.83
N SER A 37 -2.43 -3.83 5.75
CA SER A 37 -3.51 -3.05 5.17
C SER A 37 -3.74 -3.40 3.69
N VAL A 38 -2.67 -3.57 2.92
CA VAL A 38 -2.75 -3.91 1.50
C VAL A 38 -3.19 -5.36 1.29
N ARG A 39 -2.58 -6.32 1.99
CA ARG A 39 -2.89 -7.73 1.84
C ARG A 39 -4.24 -8.08 2.45
N ASP A 40 -4.45 -7.73 3.71
CA ASP A 40 -5.55 -8.27 4.52
C ASP A 40 -6.83 -7.44 4.42
N TRP A 41 -6.75 -6.14 4.07
CA TRP A 41 -7.93 -5.29 3.90
C TRP A 41 -8.19 -4.93 2.44
N LEU A 42 -7.19 -4.45 1.70
CA LEU A 42 -7.35 -4.18 0.26
C LEU A 42 -7.36 -5.46 -0.59
N GLY A 43 -6.98 -6.63 -0.03
CA GLY A 43 -6.97 -7.89 -0.77
C GLY A 43 -6.12 -7.82 -2.03
N ILE A 44 -4.92 -7.25 -1.91
CA ILE A 44 -3.92 -7.16 -2.98
C ILE A 44 -2.64 -7.80 -2.48
N ASP A 45 -2.15 -8.78 -3.22
CA ASP A 45 -0.82 -9.36 -3.10
C ASP A 45 -0.29 -9.66 -4.50
N GLY A 46 1.00 -10.01 -4.59
CA GLY A 46 1.60 -10.43 -5.84
C GLY A 46 3.12 -10.43 -5.78
N PRO A 47 3.77 -10.92 -6.84
CA PRO A 47 5.23 -10.88 -6.94
C PRO A 47 5.72 -9.43 -6.98
N VAL A 48 6.74 -9.15 -6.17
CA VAL A 48 7.46 -7.87 -6.16
C VAL A 48 8.92 -8.18 -6.43
N ASN A 49 9.43 -7.64 -7.53
CA ASN A 49 10.84 -7.79 -7.89
C ASN A 49 11.68 -6.72 -7.20
N ARG A 50 12.97 -7.01 -7.06
CA ARG A 50 13.96 -6.10 -6.50
C ARG A 50 14.38 -5.05 -7.53
N PRO A 51 14.72 -3.82 -7.11
CA PRO A 51 15.31 -2.84 -8.02
C PRO A 51 16.71 -3.30 -8.49
N PRO A 52 17.25 -2.74 -9.58
CA PRO A 52 18.57 -3.10 -10.09
C PRO A 52 19.70 -2.88 -9.09
N GLN A 53 19.53 -1.92 -8.18
CA GLN A 53 20.46 -1.62 -7.11
C GLN A 53 19.69 -1.44 -5.79
N GLU A 54 20.03 -2.24 -4.78
CA GLU A 54 19.49 -2.14 -3.43
C GLU A 54 20.55 -1.60 -2.47
N ILE A 55 20.11 -0.83 -1.48
CA ILE A 55 20.93 -0.51 -0.31
C ILE A 55 20.55 -1.46 0.83
N ARG A 56 21.56 -1.94 1.55
CA ARG A 56 21.40 -2.97 2.59
C ARG A 56 20.41 -2.55 3.68
N GLU A 57 20.32 -1.27 3.99
CA GLU A 57 19.45 -0.70 5.02
C GLU A 57 17.99 -0.53 4.57
N ARG A 58 17.71 -0.70 3.27
CA ARG A 58 16.39 -0.55 2.63
C ARG A 58 16.17 -1.67 1.58
N PRO A 59 16.16 -2.95 1.97
CA PRO A 59 15.86 -4.03 1.06
C PRO A 59 14.41 -3.96 0.58
N VAL A 60 14.14 -4.46 -0.64
CA VAL A 60 12.78 -4.68 -1.13
C VAL A 60 12.43 -6.16 -0.97
N ASP A 61 11.72 -6.47 0.11
CA ASP A 61 11.27 -7.82 0.46
C ASP A 61 9.82 -8.09 -0.03
N GLY A 62 9.19 -7.09 -0.65
CA GLY A 62 7.81 -7.20 -1.13
C GLY A 62 6.83 -7.43 0.01
N PHE A 63 5.84 -8.29 -0.22
CA PHE A 63 4.85 -8.69 0.80
C PHE A 63 5.43 -9.53 1.95
N ASN A 64 6.70 -9.94 1.88
CA ASN A 64 7.41 -10.59 2.98
C ASN A 64 8.09 -9.61 3.93
N CYS A 65 8.03 -8.29 3.66
CA CYS A 65 8.58 -7.27 4.53
C CYS A 65 7.92 -7.35 5.92
N LYS A 66 8.73 -7.55 6.96
CA LYS A 66 8.25 -7.65 8.37
C LYS A 66 8.09 -6.29 9.05
N ARG A 67 8.50 -5.21 8.39
CA ARG A 67 8.40 -3.85 8.93
C ARG A 67 7.04 -3.26 8.59
N THR A 68 6.48 -2.55 9.56
CA THR A 68 5.23 -1.83 9.40
C THR A 68 5.51 -0.36 9.08
N GLU A 69 4.92 0.15 8.01
CA GLU A 69 4.88 1.59 7.75
C GLU A 69 3.75 2.25 8.58
N VAL A 70 4.12 3.03 9.59
CA VAL A 70 3.16 3.64 10.52
C VAL A 70 2.22 4.60 9.81
N SER A 71 2.72 5.39 8.85
CA SER A 71 1.90 6.32 8.06
C SER A 71 0.82 5.59 7.27
N GLY A 72 1.20 4.52 6.56
CA GLY A 72 0.26 3.66 5.83
C GLY A 72 -0.76 2.98 6.72
N LYS A 73 -0.32 2.42 7.86
CA LYS A 73 -1.21 1.80 8.85
C LYS A 73 -2.26 2.79 9.36
N ARG A 74 -1.88 4.04 9.64
CA ARG A 74 -2.80 5.08 10.10
C ARG A 74 -3.78 5.48 9.01
N PHE A 75 -3.29 5.69 7.78
CA PHE A 75 -4.12 6.10 6.64
C PHE A 75 -5.19 5.05 6.33
N TRP A 76 -4.79 3.80 6.09
CA TRP A 76 -5.75 2.74 5.77
C TRP A 76 -6.55 2.28 6.98
N GLY A 77 -5.98 2.35 8.19
CA GLY A 77 -6.72 2.08 9.43
C GLY A 77 -7.88 3.03 9.67
N LEU A 78 -7.73 4.31 9.30
CA LEU A 78 -8.81 5.29 9.32
C LEU A 78 -9.94 4.89 8.38
N PHE A 79 -9.65 4.64 7.10
CA PHE A 79 -10.68 4.28 6.12
C PHE A 79 -11.29 2.90 6.36
N LYS A 80 -10.53 1.96 6.93
CA LYS A 80 -11.09 0.70 7.43
C LYS A 80 -12.15 0.94 8.50
N THR A 81 -11.90 1.85 9.43
CA THR A 81 -12.87 2.23 10.48
C THR A 81 -14.09 2.96 9.90
N LEU A 82 -13.87 3.92 9.00
CA LEU A 82 -14.94 4.76 8.45
C LEU A 82 -15.82 4.04 7.42
N CYS A 83 -15.21 3.24 6.55
CA CYS A 83 -15.89 2.62 5.39
C CYS A 83 -16.25 1.14 5.62
N GLY A 84 -15.57 0.47 6.55
CA GLY A 84 -15.71 -0.97 6.81
C GLY A 84 -15.04 -1.83 5.75
N THR A 85 -15.50 -1.74 4.50
CA THR A 85 -14.98 -2.49 3.34
C THR A 85 -14.19 -1.58 2.40
N PRO A 86 -13.18 -2.11 1.70
CA PRO A 86 -12.36 -1.32 0.78
C PRO A 86 -13.14 -0.82 -0.44
N ASP A 87 -14.23 -1.49 -0.86
CA ASP A 87 -15.07 -1.07 -1.99
C ASP A 87 -15.91 0.19 -1.69
N LYS A 88 -16.01 0.57 -0.40
CA LYS A 88 -16.72 1.77 0.08
C LYS A 88 -15.79 2.96 0.31
N PHE A 89 -14.49 2.79 0.08
CA PHE A 89 -13.52 3.89 0.00
C PHE A 89 -13.57 4.53 -1.38
#